data_AF-A0A2A2UYB5-F1
#
_entry.id   AF-A0A2A2UYB5-F1
#
_cell.length_a   1.000
_cell.length_b   1.000
_cell.length_c   1.000
_cell.angle_alpha   90.00
_cell.angle_beta   90.00
_cell.angle_gamma   90.00
#
_symmetry.space_group_name_H-M   'P 1'
#
loop_
_entity.id
_entity.type
_entity.pdbx_description
1 polymer ?
#
loop_
_entity_poly.entity_id
_entity_poly.type
_entity_poly.pdbx_seq_one_letter_code
_entity_poly.pdbx_strand_id
1 'polypeptide(L)'
;MPKLFNHKSADFSLYNIWFMSKSKIQASGQVSLEEIEFIDRQFEVNGKKRDARLARLLNFRNKQIAHNSASDETLKDDFVHVTCFILRVWAILDAVYSPNCMPRPIHMDEHLFDQFYKIMSRAELSHVKAERLKFINKLLSACSKDLITGESDGKRPFAELRITVKIS
;
A
#
# COMPACT_ATOMS: atom_id res chain seq x y z
N MET A 1 1.00 11.14 2.18
CA MET A 1 2.07 10.11 2.09
C MET A 1 3.34 10.36 2.92
N PRO A 2 3.88 11.58 3.19
CA PRO A 2 5.12 11.68 4.00
C PRO A 2 4.86 11.32 5.45
N LYS A 3 3.62 11.54 5.91
CA LYS A 3 3.13 11.12 7.19
C LYS A 3 3.25 9.62 7.34
N LEU A 4 3.22 8.80 6.28
CA LEU A 4 3.36 7.35 6.43
C LEU A 4 4.79 6.94 6.82
N PHE A 5 5.81 7.65 6.30
CA PHE A 5 7.22 7.38 6.59
C PHE A 5 7.82 8.39 7.59
N ASN A 6 6.97 9.16 8.28
CA ASN A 6 7.46 10.16 9.23
C ASN A 6 7.87 9.51 10.55
N HIS A 7 8.95 10.02 11.13
CA HIS A 7 9.51 9.57 12.40
C HIS A 7 9.12 10.47 13.58
N LYS A 8 8.37 11.55 13.34
CA LYS A 8 7.83 12.37 14.43
C LYS A 8 6.91 11.50 15.31
N SER A 9 7.25 11.35 16.58
CA SER A 9 6.56 10.45 17.52
C SER A 9 5.06 10.76 17.71
N ALA A 10 4.68 12.03 17.55
CA ALA A 10 3.29 12.47 17.64
C ALA A 10 2.44 12.15 16.39
N ASP A 11 3.06 11.70 15.29
CA ASP A 11 2.34 11.39 14.06
C ASP A 11 1.82 9.94 14.06
N PHE A 12 0.59 9.74 13.61
CA PHE A 12 0.07 8.42 13.25
C PHE A 12 0.62 7.96 11.90
N SER A 13 1.94 7.74 11.85
CA SER A 13 2.66 7.25 10.67
C SER A 13 2.63 5.72 10.57
N LEU A 14 2.74 5.19 9.35
CA LEU A 14 2.90 3.75 9.16
C LEU A 14 4.20 3.25 9.81
N TYR A 15 5.26 4.07 9.78
CA TYR A 15 6.48 3.81 10.52
C TYR A 15 6.24 3.66 12.03
N ASN A 16 5.56 4.62 12.67
CA ASN A 16 5.34 4.59 14.12
C ASN A 16 4.43 3.40 14.49
N ILE A 17 3.39 3.14 13.71
CA ILE A 17 2.51 1.98 13.91
C ILE A 17 3.32 0.68 13.80
N TRP A 18 4.14 0.54 12.74
CA TRP A 18 5.03 -0.61 12.56
C TRP A 18 6.00 -0.78 13.74
N PHE A 19 6.70 0.29 14.10
CA PHE A 19 7.68 0.30 15.18
C PHE A 19 7.06 -0.09 16.52
N MET A 20 5.90 0.47 16.87
CA MET A 20 5.17 0.12 18.09
C MET A 20 4.63 -1.33 18.08
N SER A 21 4.36 -1.87 16.89
CA SER A 21 3.81 -3.22 16.70
C SER A 21 4.89 -4.30 16.64
N LYS A 22 6.16 -3.92 16.48
CA LYS A 22 7.27 -4.83 16.14
C LYS A 22 7.41 -6.00 17.11
N SER A 23 7.36 -5.75 18.42
CA SER A 23 7.47 -6.80 19.44
C SER A 23 6.35 -7.84 19.31
N LYS A 24 5.12 -7.38 19.05
CA LYS A 24 3.95 -8.25 18.86
C LYS A 24 4.05 -9.04 17.54
N ILE A 25 4.52 -8.41 16.46
CA ILE A 25 4.75 -9.06 15.16
C ILE A 25 5.81 -10.17 15.30
N GLN A 26 6.92 -9.89 15.98
CA GLN A 26 7.97 -10.88 16.24
C GLN A 26 7.45 -12.04 17.09
N ALA A 27 6.63 -11.75 18.11
CA ALA A 27 6.05 -12.76 18.98
C ALA A 27 4.97 -13.62 18.30
N SER A 28 4.33 -13.13 17.22
CA SER A 28 3.28 -13.89 16.53
C SER A 28 3.81 -15.05 15.69
N GLY A 29 5.09 -15.01 15.29
CA GLY A 29 5.69 -15.99 14.38
C GLY A 29 5.09 -16.00 12.98
N GLN A 30 4.22 -15.04 12.64
CA GLN A 30 3.51 -14.99 11.35
C GLN A 30 4.36 -14.38 10.22
N VAL A 31 5.48 -13.75 10.55
CA VAL A 31 6.36 -13.02 9.63
C VAL A 31 7.80 -13.43 9.89
N SER A 32 8.57 -13.68 8.84
CA SER A 32 9.99 -14.03 8.95
C SER A 32 10.80 -12.86 9.54
N LEU A 33 11.89 -13.17 10.25
CA LEU A 33 12.75 -12.13 10.81
C LEU A 33 13.40 -11.31 9.68
N GLU A 34 13.73 -11.98 8.58
CA GLU A 34 14.31 -11.41 7.38
C GLU A 34 13.39 -10.37 6.73
N GLU A 35 12.08 -10.67 6.64
CA GLU A 35 11.09 -9.73 6.12
C GLU A 35 10.91 -8.52 7.07
N ILE A 36 10.91 -8.74 8.39
CA ILE A 36 10.86 -7.66 9.39
C ILE A 36 12.07 -6.72 9.23
N GLU A 37 13.27 -7.28 9.16
CA GLU A 37 14.50 -6.51 8.95
C GLU A 37 14.50 -5.77 7.62
N PHE A 38 13.96 -6.38 6.57
CA PHE A 38 13.79 -5.72 5.28
C PHE A 38 12.89 -4.49 5.38
N ILE A 39 11.74 -4.62 6.03
CA ILE A 39 10.79 -3.52 6.25
C ILE A 39 11.43 -2.40 7.09
N ASP A 40 12.18 -2.75 8.14
CA ASP A 40 12.91 -1.79 8.96
C ASP A 40 13.91 -0.97 8.13
N ARG A 41 14.66 -1.63 7.23
CA ARG A 41 15.58 -0.95 6.29
C ARG A 41 14.85 0.03 5.38
N GLN A 42 13.63 -0.29 4.96
CA GLN A 42 12.83 0.62 4.14
C GLN A 42 12.36 1.85 4.93
N PHE A 43 12.14 1.71 6.24
CA PHE A 43 11.79 2.81 7.11
C PHE A 43 12.98 3.62 7.66
N GLU A 44 14.24 3.22 7.45
CA GLU A 44 15.41 3.97 7.98
C GLU A 44 15.39 5.47 7.64
N VAL A 45 15.58 6.32 8.65
CA VAL A 45 15.56 7.81 8.55
C VAL A 45 16.51 8.32 7.47
N ASN A 46 17.73 7.77 7.43
CA ASN A 46 18.79 8.22 6.55
C ASN A 46 18.68 7.60 5.14
N GLY A 47 17.77 6.63 4.95
CA GLY A 47 17.45 6.02 3.66
C GLY A 47 18.58 5.28 2.96
N LYS A 48 19.74 5.05 3.60
CA LYS A 48 20.92 4.45 2.95
C LYS A 48 20.67 3.04 2.42
N LYS A 49 19.82 2.27 3.09
CA LYS A 49 19.43 0.90 2.70
C LYS A 49 18.03 0.82 2.10
N ARG A 50 17.37 1.97 1.89
CA ARG A 50 16.03 2.04 1.30
C ARG A 50 16.13 1.74 -0.19
N ASP A 51 15.16 1.01 -0.70
CA ASP A 51 15.00 0.75 -2.12
C ASP A 51 14.95 2.08 -2.90
N ALA A 52 15.72 2.15 -3.98
CA ALA A 52 15.83 3.36 -4.79
C ALA A 52 14.47 3.83 -5.33
N ARG A 53 13.52 2.90 -5.59
CA ARG A 53 12.16 3.21 -6.03
C ARG A 53 11.37 3.94 -4.96
N LEU A 54 11.48 3.50 -3.69
CA LEU A 54 10.89 4.21 -2.56
C LEU A 54 11.51 5.60 -2.40
N ALA A 55 12.84 5.68 -2.47
CA ALA A 55 13.55 6.96 -2.32
C ALA A 55 13.14 7.97 -3.40
N ARG A 56 13.08 7.55 -4.68
CA ARG A 56 12.64 8.39 -5.80
C ARG A 56 11.22 8.91 -5.60
N LEU A 57 10.26 8.03 -5.27
CA LEU A 57 8.87 8.46 -5.11
C LEU A 57 8.69 9.43 -3.93
N LEU A 58 9.37 9.18 -2.80
CA LEU A 58 9.34 10.08 -1.64
C LEU A 58 9.96 11.44 -1.96
N ASN A 59 11.09 11.45 -2.68
CA ASN A 59 11.76 12.68 -3.10
C ASN A 59 10.92 13.49 -4.08
N PHE A 60 10.35 12.86 -5.10
CA PHE A 60 9.43 13.52 -6.03
C PHE A 60 8.29 14.18 -5.29
N ARG A 61 7.60 13.44 -4.40
CA ARG A 61 6.48 13.96 -3.63
C ARG A 61 6.88 15.14 -2.73
N ASN A 62 8.06 15.09 -2.12
CA ASN A 62 8.56 16.18 -1.27
C ASN A 62 8.83 17.44 -2.11
N LYS A 63 9.43 17.29 -3.31
CA LYS A 63 9.65 18.39 -4.25
C LYS A 63 8.34 18.99 -4.76
N GLN A 64 7.37 18.15 -5.10
CA GLN A 64 6.02 18.57 -5.53
C GLN A 64 5.32 19.44 -4.48
N ILE A 65 5.53 19.15 -3.19
CA ILE A 65 4.89 19.90 -2.09
C ILE A 65 5.68 21.12 -1.65
N ALA A 66 6.99 21.13 -1.90
CA ALA A 66 7.80 22.34 -1.80
C ALA A 66 7.54 23.33 -2.95
N HIS A 67 6.62 23.03 -3.89
CA HIS A 67 6.40 23.79 -5.13
C HIS A 67 7.70 24.01 -5.94
N ASN A 68 8.66 23.09 -5.82
CA ASN A 68 9.90 23.19 -6.59
C ASN A 68 9.62 22.75 -8.03
N SER A 69 9.83 23.67 -8.97
CA SER A 69 9.56 23.51 -10.41
C SER A 69 10.41 22.43 -11.10
N ALA A 70 11.50 21.98 -10.47
CA ALA A 70 12.34 20.87 -10.93
C ALA A 70 12.10 19.60 -10.09
N SER A 71 10.97 18.93 -10.30
CA SER A 71 10.75 17.59 -9.75
C SER A 71 11.26 16.53 -10.73
N ASP A 72 12.10 15.62 -10.27
CA ASP A 72 12.53 14.46 -11.10
C ASP A 72 11.30 13.62 -11.43
N GLU A 73 11.13 13.17 -12.66
CA GLU A 73 9.98 12.35 -13.04
C GLU A 73 9.91 11.06 -12.21
N THR A 74 8.69 10.66 -11.80
CA THR A 74 8.47 9.33 -11.20
C THR A 74 8.04 8.36 -12.27
N LEU A 75 8.59 7.15 -12.20
CA LEU A 75 8.11 6.06 -13.03
C LEU A 75 6.85 5.44 -12.42
N LYS A 76 5.94 4.97 -13.28
CA LYS A 76 4.75 4.21 -12.87
C LYS A 76 5.13 3.03 -11.97
N ASP A 77 6.25 2.37 -12.26
CA ASP A 77 6.74 1.22 -11.49
C ASP A 77 7.18 1.60 -10.09
N ASP A 78 7.71 2.81 -9.88
CA ASP A 78 8.05 3.31 -8.55
C ASP A 78 6.77 3.43 -7.71
N PHE A 79 5.72 4.03 -8.28
CA PHE A 79 4.42 4.15 -7.61
C PHE A 79 3.82 2.79 -7.25
N VAL A 80 3.82 1.84 -8.20
CA VAL A 80 3.30 0.49 -7.97
C VAL A 80 4.10 -0.21 -6.87
N HIS A 81 5.43 -0.15 -6.93
CA HIS A 81 6.30 -0.78 -5.95
C HIS A 81 6.06 -0.24 -4.53
N VAL A 82 6.04 1.09 -4.36
CA VAL A 82 5.80 1.70 -3.05
C VAL A 82 4.39 1.39 -2.54
N THR A 83 3.40 1.36 -3.42
CA THR A 83 2.02 0.99 -3.06
C THR A 83 1.95 -0.45 -2.56
N CYS A 84 2.59 -1.39 -3.26
CA CYS A 84 2.69 -2.78 -2.82
C CYS A 84 3.40 -2.91 -1.47
N PHE A 85 4.50 -2.19 -1.26
CA PHE A 85 5.22 -2.17 0.01
C PHE A 85 4.30 -1.69 1.16
N ILE A 86 3.64 -0.54 1.00
CA ILE A 86 2.74 0.03 2.02
C ILE A 86 1.61 -0.96 2.36
N LEU A 87 0.99 -1.54 1.33
CA LEU A 87 -0.11 -2.47 1.50
C LEU A 87 0.34 -3.81 2.12
N ARG A 88 1.56 -4.28 1.86
CA ARG A 88 2.15 -5.45 2.52
C ARG A 88 2.38 -5.21 4.02
N VAL A 89 2.95 -4.05 4.38
CA VAL A 89 3.12 -3.67 5.80
C VAL A 89 1.76 -3.64 6.51
N TRP A 90 0.74 -3.09 5.85
CA TRP A 90 -0.63 -3.12 6.37
C TRP A 90 -1.21 -4.54 6.51
N ALA A 91 -0.95 -5.43 5.55
CA ALA A 91 -1.39 -6.82 5.61
C ALA A 91 -0.84 -7.58 6.82
N ILE A 92 0.42 -7.32 7.14
CA ILE A 92 1.07 -7.88 8.33
C ILE A 92 0.40 -7.33 9.61
N LEU A 93 0.18 -6.02 9.67
CA LEU A 93 -0.46 -5.38 10.81
C LEU A 93 -1.88 -5.91 11.03
N ASP A 94 -2.71 -5.99 9.98
CA ASP A 94 -4.09 -6.49 10.08
C ASP A 94 -4.12 -7.96 10.55
N ALA A 95 -3.23 -8.81 10.04
CA ALA A 95 -3.12 -10.21 10.46
C ALA A 95 -2.76 -10.37 11.95
N VAL A 96 -1.94 -9.48 12.50
CA VAL A 96 -1.47 -9.53 13.91
C VAL A 96 -2.47 -8.94 14.91
N TYR A 97 -3.30 -7.99 14.48
CA TYR A 97 -4.22 -7.26 15.37
C TYR A 97 -5.69 -7.71 15.30
N SER A 98 -5.96 -8.83 14.62
CA SER A 98 -7.30 -9.37 14.30
C SER A 98 -7.88 -8.71 13.04
N PRO A 99 -8.19 -9.51 11.99
CA PRO A 99 -8.54 -9.01 10.67
C PRO A 99 -9.87 -8.27 10.73
N ASN A 100 -9.83 -6.94 10.61
CA ASN A 100 -10.97 -6.01 10.41
C ASN A 100 -10.53 -4.54 10.61
N CYS A 101 -9.26 -4.20 10.39
CA CYS A 101 -8.81 -2.82 10.56
C CYS A 101 -9.56 -1.87 9.62
N MET A 102 -10.15 -0.83 10.22
CA MET A 102 -10.75 0.30 9.55
C MET A 102 -9.83 1.52 9.70
N PRO A 103 -9.73 2.40 8.69
CA PRO A 103 -10.49 2.41 7.44
C PRO A 103 -9.90 1.51 6.35
N ARG A 104 -10.75 1.03 5.43
CA ARG A 104 -10.33 0.30 4.22
C ARG A 104 -9.79 1.30 3.18
N PRO A 105 -8.48 1.32 2.87
CA PRO A 105 -7.83 2.19 1.88
C PRO A 105 -8.34 2.01 0.44
N ILE A 106 -8.86 0.81 0.10
CA ILE A 106 -9.42 0.54 -1.22
C ILE A 106 -10.94 0.46 -1.11
N HIS A 107 -11.62 1.48 -1.62
CA HIS A 107 -13.07 1.48 -1.79
C HIS A 107 -13.43 0.83 -3.12
N MET A 108 -14.35 -0.13 -3.12
CA MET A 108 -14.89 -0.77 -4.35
C MET A 108 -16.26 -0.21 -4.75
N ASP A 109 -16.65 0.89 -4.12
CA ASP A 109 -17.95 1.52 -4.32
C ASP A 109 -18.12 2.04 -5.75
N GLU A 110 -19.30 1.80 -6.33
CA GLU A 110 -19.67 2.29 -7.64
C GLU A 110 -19.81 3.82 -7.66
N HIS A 111 -20.11 4.44 -6.50
CA HIS A 111 -20.20 5.88 -6.34
C HIS A 111 -18.89 6.63 -6.66
N LEU A 112 -17.75 5.93 -6.66
CA LEU A 112 -16.48 6.49 -7.14
C LEU A 112 -16.54 6.93 -8.62
N PHE A 113 -17.49 6.38 -9.39
CA PHE A 113 -17.64 6.64 -10.81
C PHE A 113 -18.73 7.66 -11.15
N ASP A 114 -19.50 8.15 -10.16
CA ASP A 114 -20.69 8.98 -10.37
C ASP A 114 -20.43 10.23 -11.22
N GLN A 115 -19.29 10.89 -11.01
CA GLN A 115 -18.91 12.06 -11.79
C GLN A 115 -18.42 11.70 -13.20
N PHE A 116 -17.89 10.49 -13.41
CA PHE A 116 -17.37 10.06 -14.70
C PHE A 116 -18.49 9.73 -15.69
N TYR A 117 -19.67 9.33 -15.22
CA TYR A 117 -20.85 9.14 -16.08
C TYR A 117 -21.26 10.40 -16.86
N LYS A 118 -20.84 11.60 -16.40
CA LYS A 118 -21.12 12.87 -17.08
C LYS A 118 -20.21 13.14 -18.28
N ILE A 119 -19.05 12.49 -18.34
CA ILE A 119 -17.97 12.80 -19.29
C ILE A 119 -17.47 11.58 -20.08
N MET A 120 -17.86 10.37 -19.70
CA MET A 120 -17.50 9.11 -20.37
C MET A 120 -18.74 8.37 -20.84
N SER A 121 -18.63 7.72 -22.00
CA SER A 121 -19.61 6.75 -22.44
C SER A 121 -19.66 5.54 -21.52
N ARG A 122 -20.76 4.78 -21.58
CA ARG A 122 -20.90 3.54 -20.80
C ARG A 122 -19.81 2.51 -21.13
N ALA A 123 -19.39 2.43 -22.40
CA ALA A 123 -18.35 1.51 -22.84
C ALA A 123 -16.98 1.88 -22.24
N GLU A 124 -16.62 3.16 -22.28
CA GLU A 124 -15.38 3.67 -21.66
C GLU A 124 -15.39 3.43 -20.15
N LEU A 125 -16.50 3.73 -19.48
CA LEU A 125 -16.60 3.54 -18.05
C LEU A 125 -16.51 2.06 -17.65
N SER A 126 -17.12 1.16 -18.43
CA SER A 126 -17.00 -0.29 -18.24
C SER A 126 -15.55 -0.75 -18.36
N HIS A 127 -14.83 -0.26 -19.39
CA HIS A 127 -13.41 -0.54 -19.58
C HIS A 127 -12.56 -0.04 -18.39
N VAL A 128 -12.77 1.20 -17.94
CA VAL A 128 -12.06 1.79 -16.79
C VAL A 128 -12.33 1.00 -15.50
N LYS A 129 -13.58 0.59 -15.25
CA LYS A 129 -13.93 -0.26 -14.11
C LYS A 129 -13.19 -1.60 -14.15
N ALA A 130 -13.14 -2.25 -15.31
CA ALA A 130 -12.45 -3.53 -15.50
C ALA A 130 -10.94 -3.40 -15.28
N GLU A 131 -10.28 -2.40 -15.86
CA GLU A 131 -8.84 -2.18 -15.68
C GLU A 131 -8.50 -1.77 -14.24
N ARG A 132 -9.36 -1.00 -13.57
CA ARG A 132 -9.22 -0.70 -12.13
C ARG A 132 -9.30 -1.97 -11.29
N LEU A 133 -10.29 -2.82 -11.51
CA LEU A 133 -10.44 -4.08 -10.79
C LEU A 133 -9.22 -5.00 -11.00
N LYS A 134 -8.76 -5.12 -12.24
CA LYS A 134 -7.54 -5.86 -12.59
C LYS A 134 -6.30 -5.31 -11.89
N PHE A 135 -6.15 -3.99 -11.83
CA PHE A 135 -5.06 -3.34 -11.10
C PHE A 135 -5.13 -3.62 -9.60
N ILE A 136 -6.31 -3.50 -8.99
CA ILE A 136 -6.52 -3.79 -7.56
C ILE A 136 -6.20 -5.25 -7.25
N ASN A 137 -6.66 -6.19 -8.08
CA ASN A 137 -6.36 -7.62 -7.90
C ASN A 137 -4.85 -7.90 -7.99
N LYS A 138 -4.13 -7.23 -8.89
CA LYS A 138 -2.67 -7.30 -8.97
C LYS A 138 -2.01 -6.78 -7.69
N LEU A 139 -2.47 -5.64 -7.18
CA LEU A 139 -1.96 -5.09 -5.91
C LEU A 139 -2.21 -6.06 -4.76
N LEU A 140 -3.45 -6.55 -4.60
CA LEU A 140 -3.80 -7.49 -3.53
C LEU A 140 -2.96 -8.77 -3.59
N SER A 141 -2.76 -9.32 -4.79
CA SER A 141 -1.89 -10.48 -5.00
C SER A 141 -0.43 -10.18 -4.59
N ALA A 142 0.11 -9.02 -4.98
CA ALA A 142 1.46 -8.63 -4.61
C ALA A 142 1.64 -8.45 -3.09
N CYS A 143 0.61 -7.99 -2.38
CA CYS A 143 0.66 -7.76 -0.93
C CYS A 143 0.54 -9.05 -0.11
N SER A 144 0.02 -10.11 -0.72
CA SER A 144 -0.05 -11.45 -0.13
C SER A 144 1.22 -12.27 -0.31
N LYS A 145 2.32 -11.62 -0.71
CA LYS A 145 3.63 -12.24 -0.92
C LYS A 145 4.66 -11.65 0.03
N ASP A 146 5.51 -12.52 0.58
CA ASP A 146 6.68 -12.13 1.36
C ASP A 146 7.64 -11.27 0.52
N LEU A 147 8.14 -10.18 1.10
CA LEU A 147 8.99 -9.19 0.40
C LEU A 147 10.39 -9.72 0.05
N ILE A 148 10.83 -10.81 0.66
CA ILE A 148 12.12 -11.45 0.44
C ILE A 148 11.99 -12.68 -0.44
N THR A 149 11.12 -13.62 -0.07
CA THR A 149 11.00 -14.91 -0.76
C THR A 149 10.04 -14.86 -1.94
N GLY A 150 9.09 -13.92 -1.94
CA GLY A 150 8.03 -13.84 -2.94
C GLY A 150 6.95 -14.91 -2.79
N GLU A 151 7.06 -15.77 -1.77
CA GLU A 151 6.07 -16.81 -1.48
C GLU A 151 4.77 -16.20 -0.97
N SER A 152 3.64 -16.80 -1.35
CA SER A 152 2.35 -16.29 -0.92
C SER A 152 1.99 -16.83 0.46
N ASP A 153 1.68 -15.92 1.38
CA ASP A 153 1.27 -16.24 2.75
C ASP A 153 -0.20 -15.91 3.02
N GLY A 154 -0.94 -15.52 1.98
CA GLY A 154 -2.37 -15.23 2.03
C GLY A 154 -2.75 -13.99 2.84
N LYS A 155 -1.79 -13.26 3.45
CA LYS A 155 -2.09 -12.06 4.23
C LYS A 155 -2.63 -10.98 3.31
N ARG A 156 -3.66 -10.28 3.78
CA ARG A 156 -4.27 -9.19 3.03
C ARG A 156 -4.45 -8.01 3.97
N PRO A 157 -4.28 -6.78 3.46
CA PRO A 157 -4.46 -5.59 4.29
C PRO A 157 -5.92 -5.34 4.68
N PHE A 158 -6.89 -6.12 4.16
CA PHE A 158 -8.33 -5.95 4.34
C PHE A 158 -9.05 -7.30 4.49
N ALA A 159 -10.17 -7.29 5.23
CA ALA A 159 -11.14 -8.39 5.27
C ALA A 159 -11.61 -8.80 3.86
N GLU A 160 -11.96 -10.08 3.69
CA GLU A 160 -12.34 -10.67 2.40
C GLU A 160 -13.36 -9.82 1.64
N LEU A 161 -13.04 -9.55 0.37
CA LEU A 161 -13.96 -9.02 -0.62
C LEU A 161 -15.02 -10.08 -0.93
N ARG A 162 -16.10 -10.14 -0.13
CA ARG A 162 -17.31 -10.86 -0.51
C ARG A 162 -18.06 -10.05 -1.55
N ILE A 163 -17.72 -10.25 -2.82
CA ILE A 163 -18.50 -9.73 -3.94
C ILE A 163 -19.70 -10.66 -4.12
N THR A 164 -20.85 -10.31 -3.55
CA THR A 164 -22.11 -10.96 -3.88
C THR A 164 -22.57 -10.44 -5.24
N VAL A 165 -22.22 -11.15 -6.31
CA VAL A 165 -22.78 -10.85 -7.64
C VAL A 165 -24.24 -11.31 -7.64
N LYS A 166 -25.19 -10.37 -7.59
CA LYS A 166 -26.57 -10.67 -7.98
C LYS A 166 -26.60 -10.73 -9.50
N ILE A 167 -26.73 -11.94 -10.03
CA ILE A 167 -27.11 -12.15 -11.43
C ILE A 167 -28.64 -11.98 -11.46
N SER A 168 -29.10 -10.88 -12.06
CA SER A 168 -30.50 -10.62 -12.40
C SER A 168 -30.80 -11.11 -13.81
#